data_AF-A0A925WCS7-F1
#
_entry.id   AF-A0A925WCS7-F1
#
_cell.length_a   1.000
_cell.length_b   1.000
_cell.length_c   1.000
_cell.angle_alpha   90.00
_cell.angle_beta   90.00
_cell.angle_gamma   90.00
#
_symmetry.space_group_name_H-M   'P 1'
#
loop_
_entity.id
_entity.type
_entity.pdbx_description
1 polymer ?
#
loop_
_entity_poly.entity_id
_entity_poly.type
_entity_poly.pdbx_seq_one_letter_code
_entity_poly.pdbx_strand_id
1 'polypeptide(L)'
;MRNSSLMCIVSTIASLLLTFSVQGQLGQALNNTNLTWTTGFSFGSPDWSPTTSQTHDGSQAARSRTLSSSSKTATLQTSVTGPGTLTFWMNIPSFSFAELYFVTGSATQAVFFAWDGSWQQHTAYLGAGTQTLKWIYAQTVGTASDSCYLDEVYFTPGATAPFITNQPPSQSQVPGVNTIFRVGAAGTPPLSFQWHFQGTNLPGATASELTITNTGLADLGTYRVTVSNSVDSITSSNATLEFGHVTSWGREIFGETAVPPGATNIIAVAAGGLFSLALKADGTVMAWGDNQFGQTTVPIEATNIIGIAAGWGHALALQANGHVLAWGRNSFGQTNVPAGLSNVVSIKGGNNHSLALRADGQVVAWGDNRGGQTNVPVELTNTVAISTSSDHSLALTRDGRVIAWGTGSPSVLTIPGGLSNVVGIVAGGVHNAILKADGTVFAWGTIGFGVTNVPPGV
;
A
#
# COMPACT_ATOMS: atom_id res chain seq x y z
N MET A 1 -9.41 -2.69 -25.62
CA MET A 1 -9.90 -3.86 -26.39
C MET A 1 -8.85 -4.98 -26.37
N ARG A 2 -8.73 -5.69 -25.24
CA ARG A 2 -8.13 -7.03 -25.13
C ARG A 2 -8.75 -7.66 -23.89
N ASN A 3 -9.88 -8.32 -24.10
CA ASN A 3 -10.54 -9.15 -23.12
C ASN A 3 -11.08 -10.36 -23.88
N SER A 4 -11.06 -11.53 -23.25
CA SER A 4 -11.72 -12.80 -23.66
C SER A 4 -10.85 -13.80 -24.42
N SER A 5 -9.89 -14.45 -23.75
CA SER A 5 -9.40 -15.80 -24.13
C SER A 5 -8.72 -16.51 -22.94
N LEU A 6 -9.41 -16.70 -21.82
CA LEU A 6 -8.91 -17.59 -20.74
C LEU A 6 -10.02 -18.27 -19.93
N MET A 7 -11.27 -18.22 -20.40
CA MET A 7 -12.41 -18.82 -19.72
C MET A 7 -13.13 -19.80 -20.66
N CYS A 8 -12.41 -20.81 -21.15
CA CYS A 8 -13.00 -21.98 -21.83
C CYS A 8 -11.99 -23.14 -21.94
N ILE A 9 -11.60 -23.77 -20.82
CA ILE A 9 -10.99 -25.12 -20.83
C ILE A 9 -11.80 -26.05 -19.90
N VAL A 10 -13.12 -25.89 -19.92
CA VAL A 10 -14.06 -26.91 -19.44
C VAL A 10 -15.17 -27.05 -20.48
N SER A 11 -14.82 -27.48 -21.69
CA SER A 11 -15.77 -27.86 -22.72
C SER A 11 -15.50 -29.31 -23.14
N THR A 12 -16.37 -30.18 -22.63
CA THR A 12 -16.69 -31.56 -23.03
C THR A 12 -15.92 -32.15 -24.21
N ILE A 13 -15.02 -33.09 -23.90
CA ILE A 13 -14.88 -34.34 -24.66
C ILE A 13 -15.11 -35.46 -23.65
N ALA A 14 -16.24 -36.16 -23.79
CA ALA A 14 -16.44 -37.44 -23.14
C ALA A 14 -15.55 -38.49 -23.83
N SER A 15 -14.25 -38.45 -23.54
CA SER A 15 -13.37 -39.60 -23.79
C SER A 15 -13.79 -40.66 -22.77
N LEU A 16 -14.16 -41.84 -23.27
CA LEU A 16 -14.45 -43.03 -22.48
C LEU A 16 -13.24 -43.32 -21.57
N LEU A 17 -13.26 -42.77 -20.36
CA LEU A 17 -12.23 -42.95 -19.34
C LEU A 17 -12.40 -44.37 -18.82
N LEU A 18 -11.60 -45.29 -19.35
CA LEU A 18 -11.33 -46.54 -18.65
C LEU A 18 -10.49 -46.19 -17.42
N THR A 19 -11.17 -45.91 -16.30
CA THR A 19 -10.50 -45.75 -14.99
C THR A 19 -10.16 -47.13 -14.46
N PHE A 20 -8.88 -47.48 -14.45
CA PHE A 20 -8.42 -48.68 -13.77
C PHE A 20 -7.96 -48.31 -12.35
N SER A 21 -8.42 -49.09 -11.38
CA SER A 21 -7.86 -49.08 -10.02
C SER A 21 -6.48 -49.72 -10.07
N VAL A 22 -5.46 -48.98 -9.66
CA VAL A 22 -4.06 -49.45 -9.59
C VAL A 22 -3.61 -49.41 -8.13
N GLN A 23 -4.30 -50.18 -7.28
CA GLN A 23 -4.06 -50.17 -5.83
C GLN A 23 -2.63 -50.59 -5.44
N GLY A 24 -1.96 -51.45 -6.22
CA GLY A 24 -0.64 -51.98 -5.89
C GLY A 24 0.53 -51.07 -6.26
N GLN A 25 0.73 -50.85 -7.57
CA GLN A 25 1.95 -50.21 -8.08
C GLN A 25 2.03 -48.70 -7.78
N LEU A 26 0.95 -47.95 -8.00
CA LEU A 26 0.94 -46.52 -7.68
C LEU A 26 0.83 -46.28 -6.17
N GLY A 27 0.15 -47.15 -5.42
CA GLY A 27 0.12 -47.07 -3.96
C GLY A 27 1.50 -47.21 -3.33
N GLN A 28 2.36 -48.10 -3.84
CA GLN A 28 3.76 -48.21 -3.42
C GLN A 28 4.57 -46.97 -3.81
N ALA A 29 4.39 -46.48 -5.03
CA ALA A 29 5.12 -45.33 -5.57
C ALA A 29 4.68 -43.96 -5.00
N LEU A 30 3.66 -43.93 -4.15
CA LEU A 30 3.17 -42.74 -3.46
C LEU A 30 3.26 -42.91 -1.94
N ASN A 31 3.91 -44.00 -1.50
CA ASN A 31 4.08 -44.40 -0.10
C ASN A 31 2.74 -44.50 0.64
N ASN A 32 1.67 -44.86 -0.09
CA ASN A 32 0.32 -44.93 0.43
C ASN A 32 -0.49 -46.05 -0.22
N THR A 33 -0.23 -47.28 0.22
CA THR A 33 -0.92 -48.50 -0.22
C THR A 33 -2.31 -48.68 0.42
N ASN A 34 -2.63 -47.87 1.44
CA ASN A 34 -3.91 -47.90 2.14
C ASN A 34 -5.03 -47.19 1.37
N LEU A 35 -4.69 -46.34 0.41
CA LEU A 35 -5.63 -45.65 -0.45
C LEU A 35 -5.80 -46.36 -1.79
N THR A 36 -7.00 -46.27 -2.36
CA THR A 36 -7.26 -46.73 -3.72
C THR A 36 -6.89 -45.63 -4.70
N TRP A 37 -5.94 -45.93 -5.60
CA TRP A 37 -5.47 -45.02 -6.62
C TRP A 37 -6.08 -45.35 -7.98
N THR A 38 -6.48 -44.31 -8.69
CA THR A 38 -6.99 -44.38 -10.06
C THR A 38 -6.25 -43.37 -10.92
N THR A 39 -5.97 -43.74 -12.17
CA THR A 39 -5.35 -42.84 -13.14
C THR A 39 -6.09 -42.90 -14.46
N GLY A 40 -6.06 -41.81 -15.22
CA GLY A 40 -6.59 -41.77 -16.58
C GLY A 40 -5.80 -42.72 -17.50
N PHE A 41 -6.39 -43.03 -18.65
CA PHE A 41 -5.75 -43.84 -19.69
C PHE A 41 -5.93 -43.15 -21.03
N SER A 42 -4.81 -42.91 -21.72
CA SER A 42 -4.83 -42.42 -23.09
C SER A 42 -3.88 -43.24 -23.96
N PHE A 43 -4.30 -43.57 -25.18
CA PHE A 43 -3.50 -44.34 -26.14
C PHE A 43 -3.01 -45.70 -25.61
N GLY A 44 -3.81 -46.39 -24.78
CA GLY A 44 -3.47 -47.73 -24.27
C GLY A 44 -2.40 -47.76 -23.17
N SER A 45 -2.05 -46.61 -22.59
CA SER A 45 -1.10 -46.53 -21.46
C SER A 45 -1.69 -45.67 -20.33
N PRO A 46 -1.34 -45.98 -19.06
CA PRO A 46 -1.80 -45.18 -17.93
C PRO A 46 -1.21 -43.77 -18.00
N ASP A 47 -1.97 -42.81 -17.52
CA ASP A 47 -1.55 -41.42 -17.44
C ASP A 47 -0.50 -41.20 -16.34
N TRP A 48 -0.46 -42.07 -15.32
CA TRP A 48 0.54 -42.07 -14.27
C TRP A 48 1.07 -43.49 -14.02
N SER A 49 2.39 -43.61 -13.85
CA SER A 49 3.07 -44.89 -13.63
C SER A 49 4.22 -44.75 -12.63
N PRO A 50 4.59 -45.81 -11.88
CA PRO A 50 5.77 -45.78 -11.02
C PRO A 50 7.06 -45.50 -11.78
N THR A 51 8.02 -44.85 -11.12
CA THR A 51 9.39 -44.66 -11.60
C THR A 51 10.38 -44.73 -10.44
N THR A 52 11.63 -45.10 -10.73
CA THR A 52 12.78 -44.99 -9.80
C THR A 52 13.81 -43.94 -10.26
N SER A 53 13.57 -43.28 -11.40
CA SER A 53 14.55 -42.36 -12.00
C SER A 53 14.59 -40.97 -11.35
N GLN A 54 13.50 -40.57 -10.72
CA GLN A 54 13.27 -39.27 -10.10
C GLN A 54 12.36 -39.52 -8.89
N THR A 55 12.92 -39.37 -7.68
CA THR A 55 12.31 -39.82 -6.43
C THR A 55 12.69 -38.84 -5.33
N HIS A 56 11.82 -38.62 -4.35
CA HIS A 56 12.14 -37.75 -3.22
C HIS A 56 12.93 -38.52 -2.15
N ASP A 57 12.50 -39.72 -1.80
CA ASP A 57 12.98 -40.52 -0.66
C ASP A 57 13.95 -41.66 -1.07
N GLY A 58 14.20 -41.86 -2.36
CA GLY A 58 14.99 -42.96 -2.91
C GLY A 58 14.18 -44.23 -3.21
N SER A 59 12.88 -44.23 -2.91
CA SER A 59 11.89 -45.24 -3.29
C SER A 59 11.18 -44.85 -4.58
N GLN A 60 10.25 -45.68 -5.09
CA GLN A 60 9.52 -45.31 -6.30
C GLN A 60 8.67 -44.05 -6.09
N ALA A 61 8.61 -43.18 -7.10
CA ALA A 61 7.67 -42.07 -7.20
C ALA A 61 6.63 -42.32 -8.31
N ALA A 62 5.49 -41.62 -8.28
CA ALA A 62 4.54 -41.62 -9.38
C ALA A 62 4.94 -40.58 -10.43
N ARG A 63 5.10 -41.01 -11.68
CA ARG A 63 5.44 -40.17 -12.82
C ARG A 63 4.23 -40.02 -13.73
N SER A 64 3.89 -38.79 -14.12
CA SER A 64 2.92 -38.56 -15.18
C SER A 64 3.48 -38.96 -16.54
N ARG A 65 2.60 -39.34 -17.47
CA ARG A 65 2.99 -39.47 -18.87
C ARG A 65 3.50 -38.13 -19.39
N THR A 66 4.36 -38.22 -20.40
CA THR A 66 4.67 -37.07 -21.24
C THR A 66 3.45 -36.66 -22.06
N LEU A 67 3.19 -35.36 -22.11
CA LEU A 67 2.15 -34.75 -22.94
C LEU A 67 2.81 -34.14 -24.18
N SER A 68 2.20 -34.29 -25.35
CA SER A 68 2.75 -33.82 -26.63
C SER A 68 2.04 -32.60 -27.22
N SER A 69 1.03 -32.06 -26.52
CA SER A 69 0.27 -30.88 -26.96
C SER A 69 -0.52 -30.25 -25.81
N SER A 70 -0.90 -28.98 -26.00
CA SER A 70 -1.56 -28.14 -24.98
C SER A 70 -3.02 -28.46 -24.66
N SER A 71 -3.60 -29.52 -25.25
CA SER A 71 -5.00 -29.94 -25.05
C SER A 71 -5.14 -31.26 -24.29
N LYS A 72 -4.02 -31.80 -23.79
CA LYS A 72 -3.98 -33.09 -23.10
C LYS A 72 -3.65 -32.89 -21.63
N THR A 73 -4.19 -33.77 -20.80
CA THR A 73 -3.95 -33.80 -19.36
C THR A 73 -3.68 -35.23 -18.91
N ALA A 74 -2.87 -35.41 -17.88
CA ALA A 74 -2.65 -36.68 -17.21
C ALA A 74 -3.22 -36.61 -15.80
N THR A 75 -4.13 -37.53 -15.45
CA THR A 75 -4.86 -37.47 -14.17
C THR A 75 -4.49 -38.61 -13.23
N LEU A 76 -4.27 -38.28 -11.96
CA LEU A 76 -4.14 -39.21 -10.85
C LEU A 76 -5.17 -38.81 -9.78
N GLN A 77 -5.84 -39.81 -9.20
CA GLN A 77 -6.91 -39.57 -8.25
C GLN A 77 -6.93 -40.62 -7.16
N THR A 78 -7.30 -40.17 -5.96
CA THR A 78 -7.75 -41.02 -4.85
C THR A 78 -8.94 -40.39 -4.13
N SER A 79 -9.42 -41.01 -3.05
CA SER A 79 -10.44 -40.44 -2.18
C SER A 79 -10.12 -40.73 -0.72
N VAL A 80 -10.37 -39.73 0.12
CA VAL A 80 -10.19 -39.81 1.57
C VAL A 80 -11.48 -39.38 2.26
N THR A 81 -11.70 -39.82 3.49
CA THR A 81 -12.82 -39.32 4.30
C THR A 81 -12.26 -38.39 5.36
N GLY A 82 -12.59 -37.10 5.24
CA GLY A 82 -12.15 -36.06 6.16
C GLY A 82 -13.03 -35.89 7.40
N PRO A 83 -12.66 -34.99 8.32
CA PRO A 83 -11.58 -34.01 8.16
C PRO A 83 -10.18 -34.62 8.30
N GLY A 84 -9.20 -33.99 7.68
CA GLY A 84 -7.81 -34.45 7.76
C GLY A 84 -6.83 -33.51 7.08
N THR A 85 -5.55 -33.77 7.29
CA THR A 85 -4.45 -33.06 6.63
C THR A 85 -3.83 -33.97 5.58
N LEU A 86 -3.73 -33.48 4.35
CA LEU A 86 -3.03 -34.13 3.26
C LEU A 86 -1.67 -33.46 3.07
N THR A 87 -0.60 -34.24 3.02
CA THR A 87 0.73 -33.77 2.61
C THR A 87 1.22 -34.60 1.45
N PHE A 88 1.89 -33.98 0.48
CA PHE A 88 2.55 -34.70 -0.62
C PHE A 88 3.76 -33.94 -1.11
N TRP A 89 4.70 -34.66 -1.70
CA TRP A 89 5.84 -34.09 -2.40
C TRP A 89 5.58 -34.09 -3.90
N MET A 90 6.05 -33.04 -4.57
CA MET A 90 5.89 -32.88 -6.01
C MET A 90 7.15 -32.31 -6.65
N ASN A 91 7.35 -32.61 -7.93
CA ASN A 91 8.45 -32.09 -8.71
C ASN A 91 8.01 -31.89 -10.17
N ILE A 92 8.28 -30.71 -10.72
CA ILE A 92 8.08 -30.38 -12.13
C ILE A 92 9.41 -29.89 -12.70
N PRO A 93 10.22 -30.76 -13.34
CA PRO A 93 11.61 -30.43 -13.69
C PRO A 93 11.82 -29.42 -14.82
N SER A 94 10.77 -29.05 -15.55
CA SER A 94 10.89 -28.33 -16.81
C SER A 94 10.26 -26.95 -16.75
N PHE A 95 11.08 -25.90 -16.85
CA PHE A 95 10.73 -24.48 -16.69
C PHE A 95 9.72 -23.89 -17.70
N SER A 96 9.11 -24.67 -18.57
CA SER A 96 8.28 -24.13 -19.66
C SER A 96 6.94 -24.84 -19.79
N PHE A 97 5.87 -24.08 -19.54
CA PHE A 97 4.49 -24.39 -19.92
C PHE A 97 3.90 -25.69 -19.33
N ALA A 98 4.37 -26.07 -18.14
CA ALA A 98 3.92 -27.25 -17.41
C ALA A 98 3.28 -26.83 -16.07
N GLU A 99 2.08 -27.34 -15.82
CA GLU A 99 1.28 -27.01 -14.64
C GLU A 99 0.73 -28.27 -13.98
N LEU A 100 0.78 -28.32 -12.65
CA LEU A 100 0.12 -29.35 -11.86
C LEU A 100 -1.01 -28.70 -11.07
N TYR A 101 -2.24 -29.15 -11.31
CA TYR A 101 -3.40 -28.71 -10.56
C TYR A 101 -3.70 -29.73 -9.47
N PHE A 102 -3.84 -29.27 -8.24
CA PHE A 102 -4.40 -30.06 -7.15
C PHE A 102 -5.84 -29.64 -6.89
N VAL A 103 -6.77 -30.59 -7.00
CA VAL A 103 -8.21 -30.35 -6.97
C VAL A 103 -8.83 -31.23 -5.89
N THR A 104 -9.75 -30.66 -5.11
CA THR A 104 -10.60 -31.40 -4.18
C THR A 104 -12.06 -31.28 -4.61
N GLY A 105 -12.73 -32.42 -4.83
CA GLY A 105 -14.06 -32.43 -5.45
C GLY A 105 -14.05 -31.78 -6.84
N SER A 106 -14.63 -30.58 -6.94
CA SER A 106 -14.63 -29.74 -8.17
C SER A 106 -13.82 -28.45 -8.04
N ALA A 107 -13.19 -28.18 -6.89
CA ALA A 107 -12.50 -26.93 -6.61
C ALA A 107 -10.97 -27.09 -6.69
N THR A 108 -10.33 -26.31 -7.57
CA THR A 108 -8.86 -26.19 -7.61
C THR A 108 -8.37 -25.56 -6.32
N GLN A 109 -7.55 -26.28 -5.57
CA GLN A 109 -6.95 -25.82 -4.33
C GLN A 109 -5.61 -25.14 -4.57
N ALA A 110 -4.83 -25.64 -5.53
CA ALA A 110 -3.54 -25.09 -5.88
C ALA A 110 -3.22 -25.36 -7.35
N VAL A 111 -2.45 -24.45 -7.94
CA VAL A 111 -1.80 -24.62 -9.24
C VAL A 111 -0.31 -24.43 -9.01
N PHE A 112 0.46 -25.46 -9.35
CA PHE A 112 1.90 -25.45 -9.24
C PHE A 112 2.50 -25.27 -10.63
N PHE A 113 3.51 -24.44 -10.71
CA PHE A 113 4.27 -24.19 -11.93
C PHE A 113 5.60 -24.92 -11.86
N ALA A 114 6.16 -25.14 -13.03
CA ALA A 114 7.53 -25.58 -13.19
C ALA A 114 8.51 -24.83 -12.28
N TRP A 115 9.41 -25.59 -11.67
CA TRP A 115 10.44 -25.07 -10.77
C TRP A 115 11.80 -25.65 -11.20
N ASP A 116 12.89 -25.30 -10.50
CA ASP A 116 14.26 -25.72 -10.80
C ASP A 116 14.58 -27.22 -10.75
N GLY A 117 13.54 -28.06 -10.79
CA GLY A 117 13.63 -29.49 -10.63
C GLY A 117 13.89 -29.93 -9.20
N SER A 118 13.74 -29.04 -8.21
CA SER A 118 13.67 -29.44 -6.80
C SER A 118 12.29 -29.97 -6.41
N TRP A 119 12.30 -30.89 -5.44
CA TRP A 119 11.10 -31.40 -4.79
C TRP A 119 10.53 -30.36 -3.82
N GLN A 120 9.21 -30.18 -3.86
CA GLN A 120 8.48 -29.26 -3.01
C GLN A 120 7.37 -30.00 -2.27
N GLN A 121 7.24 -29.75 -0.97
CA GLN A 121 6.16 -30.31 -0.18
C GLN A 121 4.94 -29.38 -0.23
N HIS A 122 3.76 -29.95 -0.37
CA HIS A 122 2.50 -29.23 -0.24
C HIS A 122 1.63 -29.83 0.85
N THR A 123 0.91 -28.98 1.58
CA THR A 123 -0.04 -29.35 2.62
C THR A 123 -1.41 -28.77 2.29
N ALA A 124 -2.44 -29.60 2.35
CA ALA A 124 -3.83 -29.21 2.17
C ALA A 124 -4.70 -29.67 3.33
N TYR A 125 -5.57 -28.79 3.82
CA TYR A 125 -6.51 -29.09 4.90
C TYR A 125 -7.88 -29.45 4.33
N LEU A 126 -8.35 -30.64 4.63
CA LEU A 126 -9.58 -31.19 4.07
C LEU A 126 -10.70 -31.13 5.12
N GLY A 127 -11.86 -30.63 4.69
CA GLY A 127 -13.08 -30.60 5.49
C GLY A 127 -13.70 -31.98 5.70
N ALA A 128 -14.81 -32.02 6.46
CA ALA A 128 -15.54 -33.26 6.71
C ALA A 128 -16.15 -33.87 5.44
N GLY A 129 -16.35 -35.19 5.45
CA GLY A 129 -16.98 -35.94 4.37
C GLY A 129 -15.99 -36.57 3.39
N THR A 130 -16.50 -37.28 2.39
CA THR A 130 -15.66 -37.93 1.37
C THR A 130 -15.15 -36.89 0.38
N GLN A 131 -13.83 -36.78 0.28
CA GLN A 131 -13.14 -35.86 -0.59
C GLN A 131 -12.40 -36.64 -1.68
N THR A 132 -12.74 -36.36 -2.93
CA THR A 132 -11.98 -36.84 -4.07
C THR A 132 -10.79 -35.92 -4.31
N LEU A 133 -9.59 -36.48 -4.24
CA LEU A 133 -8.32 -35.77 -4.45
C LEU A 133 -7.84 -36.05 -5.86
N LYS A 134 -7.59 -35.01 -6.66
CA LYS A 134 -7.10 -35.15 -8.03
C LYS A 134 -5.85 -34.32 -8.25
N TRP A 135 -4.87 -34.92 -8.88
CA TRP A 135 -3.70 -34.27 -9.45
C TRP A 135 -3.81 -34.33 -10.96
N ILE A 136 -3.84 -33.16 -11.60
CA ILE A 136 -4.03 -33.02 -13.03
C ILE A 136 -2.79 -32.32 -13.57
N TYR A 137 -1.95 -33.08 -14.27
CA TYR A 137 -0.83 -32.53 -15.01
C TYR A 137 -1.32 -32.05 -16.36
N ALA A 138 -0.99 -30.81 -16.71
CA ALA A 138 -1.35 -30.19 -17.98
C ALA A 138 -0.15 -29.46 -18.58
N GLN A 139 -0.15 -29.38 -19.90
CA GLN A 139 0.78 -28.55 -20.65
C GLN A 139 0.00 -27.40 -21.27
N THR A 140 0.44 -26.16 -21.09
CA THR A 140 -0.30 -24.97 -21.54
C THR A 140 0.12 -24.51 -22.95
N VAL A 141 1.36 -24.80 -23.39
CA VAL A 141 1.87 -24.47 -24.73
C VAL A 141 3.13 -25.29 -25.09
N GLY A 142 3.35 -25.57 -26.37
CA GLY A 142 4.58 -26.21 -26.87
C GLY A 142 4.59 -27.74 -26.87
N THR A 143 5.76 -28.32 -27.20
CA THR A 143 6.00 -29.76 -27.37
C THR A 143 6.97 -30.33 -26.33
N ALA A 144 7.10 -29.71 -25.15
CA ALA A 144 8.05 -30.18 -24.15
C ALA A 144 7.67 -31.59 -23.69
N SER A 145 8.62 -32.52 -23.77
CA SER A 145 8.41 -33.95 -23.59
C SER A 145 8.49 -34.37 -22.10
N ASP A 146 8.03 -33.53 -21.19
CA ASP A 146 8.35 -33.68 -19.77
C ASP A 146 7.19 -34.28 -18.95
N SER A 147 7.56 -34.81 -17.79
CA SER A 147 6.67 -35.43 -16.81
C SER A 147 6.71 -34.62 -15.52
N CYS A 148 5.61 -34.61 -14.77
CA CYS A 148 5.65 -34.26 -13.36
C CYS A 148 5.72 -35.52 -12.49
N TYR A 149 6.19 -35.33 -11.26
CA TYR A 149 6.37 -36.39 -10.30
C TYR A 149 5.62 -36.06 -9.01
N LEU A 150 5.02 -37.09 -8.41
CA LEU A 150 4.42 -37.06 -7.09
C LEU A 150 5.01 -38.17 -6.26
N ASP A 151 5.20 -37.88 -4.99
CA ASP A 151 5.80 -38.82 -4.05
C ASP A 151 5.21 -38.59 -2.65
N GLU A 152 5.33 -39.60 -1.80
CA GLU A 152 5.06 -39.49 -0.36
C GLU A 152 3.73 -38.79 -0.01
N VAL A 153 2.62 -39.33 -0.52
CA VAL A 153 1.28 -38.79 -0.27
C VAL A 153 0.74 -39.34 1.05
N TYR A 154 0.75 -38.53 2.09
CA TYR A 154 0.22 -38.90 3.40
C TYR A 154 -1.09 -38.18 3.69
N PHE A 155 -2.07 -38.93 4.22
CA PHE A 155 -3.30 -38.36 4.77
C PHE A 155 -3.38 -38.70 6.25
N THR A 156 -3.44 -37.68 7.08
CA THR A 156 -3.59 -37.79 8.53
C THR A 156 -5.01 -37.40 8.93
N PRO A 157 -5.86 -38.35 9.36
CA PRO A 157 -7.21 -38.03 9.84
C PRO A 157 -7.18 -37.12 11.07
N GLY A 158 -8.18 -36.25 11.17
CA GLY A 158 -8.34 -35.34 12.29
C GLY A 158 -8.46 -33.89 11.85
N ALA A 159 -9.22 -33.11 12.62
CA ALA A 159 -9.37 -31.69 12.34
C ALA A 159 -8.20 -30.90 12.95
N THR A 160 -7.72 -29.91 12.19
CA THR A 160 -6.66 -28.99 12.59
C THR A 160 -7.28 -27.65 12.97
N ALA A 161 -6.98 -27.17 14.18
CA ALA A 161 -7.34 -25.83 14.63
C ALA A 161 -6.82 -24.74 13.67
N PRO A 162 -7.51 -23.60 13.55
CA PRO A 162 -7.07 -22.54 12.66
C PRO A 162 -5.77 -21.91 13.18
N PHE A 163 -4.90 -21.55 12.25
CA PHE A 163 -3.71 -20.75 12.53
C PHE A 163 -3.50 -19.69 11.46
N ILE A 164 -2.79 -18.63 11.84
CA ILE A 164 -2.56 -17.48 10.97
C ILE A 164 -1.24 -17.68 10.24
N THR A 165 -1.29 -17.64 8.91
CA THR A 165 -0.10 -17.72 8.03
C THR A 165 0.47 -16.33 7.77
N ASN A 166 -0.39 -15.30 7.74
CA ASN A 166 0.00 -13.92 7.51
C ASN A 166 -0.86 -13.00 8.37
N GLN A 167 -0.21 -12.21 9.21
CA GLN A 167 -0.88 -11.19 10.02
C GLN A 167 -1.36 -10.02 9.14
N PRO A 168 -2.48 -9.38 9.48
CA PRO A 168 -2.84 -8.12 8.84
C PRO A 168 -1.80 -7.04 9.18
N PRO A 169 -1.24 -6.33 8.19
CA PRO A 169 -0.26 -5.28 8.44
C PRO A 169 -0.95 -3.99 8.92
N SER A 170 -0.32 -3.26 9.84
CA SER A 170 -0.68 -1.85 10.11
C SER A 170 -0.52 -0.99 8.86
N GLN A 171 -1.32 0.06 8.74
CA GLN A 171 -1.32 0.97 7.59
C GLN A 171 -1.41 2.43 8.02
N SER A 172 -0.65 3.27 7.30
CA SER A 172 -0.72 4.72 7.36
C SER A 172 -1.32 5.22 6.05
N GLN A 173 -2.42 5.95 6.11
CA GLN A 173 -3.16 6.39 4.93
C GLN A 173 -3.35 7.91 4.90
N VAL A 174 -3.88 8.40 3.79
CA VAL A 174 -4.34 9.80 3.62
C VAL A 174 -5.88 9.78 3.65
N PRO A 175 -6.56 10.81 4.18
CA PRO A 175 -8.02 10.86 4.19
C PRO A 175 -8.63 10.63 2.79
N GLY A 176 -9.70 9.83 2.74
CA GLY A 176 -10.51 9.58 1.55
C GLY A 176 -10.03 8.46 0.63
N VAL A 177 -8.90 7.81 0.92
CA VAL A 177 -8.46 6.63 0.17
C VAL A 177 -9.13 5.36 0.69
N ASN A 178 -9.30 4.34 -0.17
CA ASN A 178 -9.76 3.03 0.28
C ASN A 178 -8.61 2.27 0.96
N THR A 179 -8.90 1.62 2.09
CA THR A 179 -7.95 0.83 2.87
C THR A 179 -8.37 -0.64 2.86
N ILE A 180 -7.42 -1.56 2.65
CA ILE A 180 -7.71 -3.00 2.62
C ILE A 180 -6.80 -3.73 3.61
N PHE A 181 -7.38 -4.38 4.60
CA PHE A 181 -6.69 -5.35 5.46
C PHE A 181 -6.90 -6.77 4.94
N ARG A 182 -5.85 -7.59 5.00
CA ARG A 182 -5.84 -8.98 4.54
C ARG A 182 -5.25 -9.86 5.62
N VAL A 183 -5.86 -11.01 5.90
CA VAL A 183 -5.31 -12.05 6.77
C VAL A 183 -5.13 -13.34 5.98
N GLY A 184 -3.98 -13.99 6.16
CA GLY A 184 -3.75 -15.36 5.70
C GLY A 184 -4.06 -16.33 6.84
N ALA A 185 -4.89 -17.34 6.59
CA ALA A 185 -5.21 -18.36 7.58
C ALA A 185 -5.34 -19.74 6.94
N ALA A 186 -5.01 -20.76 7.72
CA ALA A 186 -5.10 -22.15 7.33
C ALA A 186 -5.60 -23.01 8.50
N GLY A 187 -6.04 -24.23 8.20
CA GLY A 187 -6.70 -25.13 9.13
C GLY A 187 -7.87 -25.85 8.48
N THR A 188 -8.52 -26.76 9.19
CA THR A 188 -9.66 -27.53 8.64
C THR A 188 -10.80 -26.60 8.23
N PRO A 189 -11.28 -26.64 6.97
CA PRO A 189 -12.39 -25.82 6.52
C PRO A 189 -13.76 -26.35 7.00
N PRO A 190 -14.81 -25.51 7.05
CA PRO A 190 -14.81 -24.10 6.66
C PRO A 190 -14.16 -23.20 7.72
N LEU A 191 -13.32 -22.28 7.28
CA LEU A 191 -12.82 -21.19 8.12
C LEU A 191 -13.85 -20.07 8.14
N SER A 192 -14.17 -19.59 9.34
CA SER A 192 -15.02 -18.41 9.55
C SER A 192 -14.18 -17.25 10.07
N PHE A 193 -14.43 -16.04 9.55
CA PHE A 193 -13.72 -14.83 9.93
C PHE A 193 -14.70 -13.87 10.61
N GLN A 194 -14.20 -13.08 11.57
CA GLN A 194 -14.90 -11.94 12.14
C GLN A 194 -13.89 -10.83 12.42
N TRP A 195 -14.00 -9.71 11.71
CA TRP A 195 -13.18 -8.54 11.99
C TRP A 195 -13.74 -7.76 13.19
N HIS A 196 -12.82 -7.15 13.93
CA HIS A 196 -13.11 -6.30 15.06
C HIS A 196 -12.42 -4.95 14.88
N PHE A 197 -13.11 -3.88 15.28
CA PHE A 197 -12.57 -2.53 15.37
C PHE A 197 -12.66 -2.06 16.83
N GLN A 198 -11.52 -1.64 17.39
CA GLN A 198 -11.40 -1.25 18.80
C GLN A 198 -12.01 -2.28 19.78
N GLY A 199 -11.85 -3.57 19.47
CA GLY A 199 -12.36 -4.68 20.28
C GLY A 199 -13.84 -5.03 20.07
N THR A 200 -14.59 -4.27 19.26
CA THR A 200 -16.00 -4.54 18.93
C THR A 200 -16.12 -5.19 17.57
N ASN A 201 -17.07 -6.13 17.40
CA ASN A 201 -17.31 -6.78 16.12
C ASN A 201 -17.74 -5.76 15.06
N LEU A 202 -17.12 -5.82 13.88
CA LEU A 202 -17.60 -5.11 12.69
C LEU A 202 -18.68 -5.97 12.00
N PRO A 203 -19.95 -5.52 11.97
CA PRO A 203 -21.03 -6.30 11.37
C PRO A 203 -20.77 -6.61 9.89
N GLY A 204 -20.97 -7.87 9.48
CA GLY A 204 -20.82 -8.30 8.09
C GLY A 204 -19.37 -8.45 7.60
N ALA A 205 -18.36 -8.07 8.40
CA ALA A 205 -16.96 -8.24 8.06
C ALA A 205 -16.49 -9.68 8.36
N THR A 206 -16.92 -10.63 7.53
CA THR A 206 -16.72 -12.07 7.75
C THR A 206 -15.86 -12.76 6.67
N ALA A 207 -15.08 -11.98 5.93
CA ALA A 207 -14.14 -12.47 4.92
C ALA A 207 -12.69 -12.38 5.42
N SER A 208 -11.77 -13.04 4.71
CA SER A 208 -10.31 -12.90 4.92
C SER A 208 -9.77 -11.51 4.56
N GLU A 209 -10.61 -10.67 3.95
CA GLU A 209 -10.32 -9.30 3.58
C GLU A 209 -11.36 -8.34 4.18
N LEU A 210 -10.89 -7.22 4.72
CA LEU A 210 -11.72 -6.10 5.15
C LEU A 210 -11.39 -4.88 4.29
N THR A 211 -12.38 -4.34 3.60
CA THR A 211 -12.25 -3.10 2.84
C THR A 211 -12.97 -1.97 3.56
N ILE A 212 -12.25 -0.90 3.85
CA ILE A 212 -12.78 0.37 4.35
C ILE A 212 -12.74 1.34 3.17
N THR A 213 -13.90 1.85 2.77
CA THR A 213 -14.00 2.78 1.64
C THR A 213 -13.97 4.22 2.12
N ASN A 214 -13.25 5.09 1.43
CA ASN A 214 -13.17 6.52 1.76
C ASN A 214 -12.78 6.74 3.24
N THR A 215 -11.63 6.21 3.64
CA THR A 215 -11.17 6.20 5.05
C THR A 215 -11.20 7.60 5.66
N GLY A 216 -11.91 7.73 6.77
CA GLY A 216 -12.05 8.94 7.56
C GLY A 216 -11.52 8.77 8.99
N LEU A 217 -11.71 9.80 9.80
CA LEU A 217 -11.25 9.84 11.19
C LEU A 217 -11.88 8.75 12.08
N ALA A 218 -13.15 8.44 11.84
CA ALA A 218 -13.88 7.44 12.61
C ALA A 218 -13.36 6.00 12.37
N ASP A 219 -12.63 5.79 11.28
CA ASP A 219 -12.08 4.49 10.91
C ASP A 219 -10.69 4.27 11.52
N LEU A 220 -10.06 5.29 12.11
CA LEU A 220 -8.71 5.19 12.66
C LEU A 220 -8.71 4.42 13.98
N GLY A 221 -7.72 3.55 14.14
CA GLY A 221 -7.57 2.74 15.34
C GLY A 221 -7.17 1.31 15.03
N THR A 222 -7.50 0.42 15.95
CA THR A 222 -6.99 -0.95 15.94
C THR A 222 -7.99 -1.93 15.34
N TYR A 223 -7.54 -2.67 14.33
CA TYR A 223 -8.23 -3.77 13.69
C TYR A 223 -7.59 -5.10 14.08
N ARG A 224 -8.41 -6.12 14.23
CA ARG A 224 -7.95 -7.52 14.33
C ARG A 224 -9.05 -8.45 13.83
N VAL A 225 -8.70 -9.68 13.51
CA VAL A 225 -9.65 -10.68 13.02
C VAL A 225 -9.54 -11.95 13.84
N THR A 226 -10.69 -12.48 14.25
CA THR A 226 -10.79 -13.82 14.82
C THR A 226 -11.14 -14.80 13.70
N VAL A 227 -10.31 -15.83 13.56
CA VAL A 227 -10.50 -16.94 12.62
C VAL A 227 -10.89 -18.16 13.43
N SER A 228 -11.95 -18.85 13.04
CA SER A 228 -12.47 -20.02 13.75
C SER A 228 -12.82 -21.15 12.79
N ASN A 229 -12.79 -22.37 13.31
CA ASN A 229 -13.42 -23.54 12.68
C ASN A 229 -14.09 -24.41 13.76
N SER A 230 -14.44 -25.65 13.42
CA SER A 230 -15.10 -26.59 14.34
C SER A 230 -14.24 -27.04 15.53
N VAL A 231 -12.94 -26.74 15.53
CA VAL A 231 -11.98 -27.19 16.56
C VAL A 231 -11.72 -26.08 17.56
N ASP A 232 -11.32 -24.90 17.08
CA ASP A 232 -10.92 -23.77 17.92
C ASP A 232 -11.01 -22.43 17.16
N SER A 233 -10.62 -21.36 17.83
CA SER A 233 -10.47 -20.01 17.28
C SER A 233 -9.12 -19.40 17.62
N ILE A 234 -8.59 -18.60 16.70
CA ILE A 234 -7.38 -17.82 16.89
C ILE A 234 -7.64 -16.36 16.52
N THR A 235 -7.02 -15.43 17.23
CA THR A 235 -7.14 -13.99 16.92
C THR A 235 -5.80 -13.46 16.42
N SER A 236 -5.86 -12.61 15.39
CA SER A 236 -4.68 -11.97 14.80
C SER A 236 -4.00 -11.01 15.76
N SER A 237 -2.76 -10.65 15.44
CA SER A 237 -2.16 -9.44 15.98
C SER A 237 -3.00 -8.22 15.58
N ASN A 238 -2.85 -7.15 16.35
CA ASN A 238 -3.45 -5.86 16.04
C ASN A 238 -2.81 -5.25 14.80
N ALA A 239 -3.63 -4.77 13.87
CA ALA A 239 -3.26 -3.92 12.76
C ALA A 239 -3.82 -2.52 13.02
N THR A 240 -2.96 -1.51 13.09
CA THR A 240 -3.37 -0.12 13.31
C THR A 240 -3.63 0.57 11.98
N LEU A 241 -4.73 1.33 11.90
CA LEU A 241 -4.99 2.29 10.84
C LEU A 241 -4.80 3.69 11.40
N GLU A 242 -3.88 4.46 10.82
CA GLU A 242 -3.64 5.85 11.20
C GLU A 242 -3.48 6.75 9.97
N PHE A 243 -3.56 8.05 10.17
CA PHE A 243 -3.13 9.00 9.15
C PHE A 243 -1.68 9.43 9.36
N GLY A 244 -0.95 9.49 8.24
CA GLY A 244 0.37 10.10 8.11
C GLY A 244 1.34 9.93 9.28
N HIS A 245 2.26 8.97 9.20
CA HIS A 245 3.48 9.02 10.03
C HIS A 245 4.36 10.20 9.61
N VAL A 246 4.79 11.00 10.60
CA VAL A 246 5.81 12.03 10.37
C VAL A 246 7.19 11.40 10.44
N THR A 247 7.97 11.58 9.38
CA THR A 247 9.38 11.22 9.34
C THR A 247 10.19 12.48 9.11
N SER A 248 11.28 12.64 9.87
CA SER A 248 12.21 13.76 9.73
C SER A 248 13.64 13.27 9.75
N TRP A 249 14.49 13.96 9.00
CA TRP A 249 15.92 13.68 8.87
C TRP A 249 16.67 14.98 8.59
N GLY A 250 17.99 14.95 8.73
CA GLY A 250 18.86 16.11 8.50
C GLY A 250 19.59 16.53 9.77
N ARG A 251 20.09 17.78 9.76
CA ARG A 251 20.78 18.36 10.92
C ARG A 251 19.78 18.55 12.07
N GLU A 252 20.22 18.23 13.28
CA GLU A 252 19.46 18.38 14.51
C GLU A 252 20.30 19.20 15.50
N ILE A 253 19.68 20.19 16.13
CA ILE A 253 20.36 21.09 17.10
C ILE A 253 19.50 21.33 18.33
N PHE A 254 18.18 21.45 18.15
CA PHE A 254 17.20 21.80 19.18
C PHE A 254 16.06 20.80 19.29
N GLY A 255 16.20 19.60 18.72
CA GLY A 255 15.19 18.56 18.65
C GLY A 255 14.23 18.70 17.48
N GLU A 256 14.48 19.56 16.49
CA GLU A 256 13.55 19.86 15.39
C GLU A 256 13.24 18.65 14.49
N THR A 257 14.14 17.66 14.44
CA THR A 257 13.93 16.37 13.76
C THR A 257 13.52 15.24 14.71
N ALA A 258 13.36 15.51 16.01
CA ALA A 258 12.90 14.54 17.00
C ALA A 258 11.37 14.56 17.08
N VAL A 259 10.71 13.82 16.18
CA VAL A 259 9.25 13.70 16.15
C VAL A 259 8.73 13.23 17.52
N PRO A 260 7.83 13.99 18.18
CA PRO A 260 7.33 13.63 19.49
C PRO A 260 6.54 12.31 19.47
N PRO A 261 6.64 11.49 20.52
CA PRO A 261 5.74 10.35 20.69
C PRO A 261 4.27 10.79 20.61
N GLY A 262 3.44 10.01 19.91
CA GLY A 262 2.02 10.33 19.72
C GLY A 262 1.72 11.36 18.62
N ALA A 263 2.70 11.73 17.79
CA ALA A 263 2.48 12.42 16.52
C ALA A 263 1.90 11.46 15.46
N THR A 264 0.72 10.92 15.75
CA THR A 264 -0.07 10.07 14.87
C THR A 264 -1.28 10.85 14.36
N ASN A 265 -1.89 10.35 13.28
CA ASN A 265 -3.03 10.98 12.63
C ASN A 265 -2.72 12.40 12.10
N ILE A 266 -1.51 12.58 11.56
CA ILE A 266 -1.05 13.88 11.03
C ILE A 266 -1.52 14.04 9.59
N ILE A 267 -2.09 15.22 9.29
CA ILE A 267 -2.61 15.58 7.97
C ILE A 267 -1.83 16.71 7.30
N ALA A 268 -1.02 17.46 8.06
CA ALA A 268 -0.10 18.44 7.51
C ALA A 268 1.11 18.62 8.42
N VAL A 269 2.23 19.03 7.82
CA VAL A 269 3.46 19.43 8.52
C VAL A 269 3.92 20.80 8.00
N ALA A 270 4.58 21.56 8.86
CA ALA A 270 5.30 22.76 8.47
C ALA A 270 6.64 22.84 9.22
N ALA A 271 7.69 23.28 8.54
CA ALA A 271 9.02 23.41 9.13
C ALA A 271 9.42 24.88 9.18
N GLY A 272 9.82 25.33 10.37
CA GLY A 272 10.42 26.63 10.58
C GLY A 272 11.95 26.56 10.52
N GLY A 273 12.62 27.61 11.00
CA GLY A 273 14.09 27.68 10.95
C GLY A 273 14.78 26.61 11.82
N LEU A 274 14.27 26.38 13.03
CA LEU A 274 14.83 25.45 14.03
C LEU A 274 13.71 24.73 14.81
N PHE A 275 12.52 24.64 14.24
CA PHE A 275 11.37 23.98 14.87
C PHE A 275 10.43 23.40 13.82
N SER A 276 9.57 22.50 14.24
CA SER A 276 8.63 21.78 13.40
C SER A 276 7.22 21.89 13.96
N LEU A 277 6.22 21.89 13.07
CA LEU A 277 4.81 21.86 13.36
C LEU A 277 4.16 20.65 12.68
N ALA A 278 3.18 20.05 13.34
CA ALA A 278 2.29 19.06 12.75
C ALA A 278 0.84 19.37 13.10
N LEU A 279 -0.06 19.18 12.13
CA LEU A 279 -1.49 19.30 12.31
C LEU A 279 -2.09 17.91 12.35
N LYS A 280 -2.71 17.57 13.49
CA LYS A 280 -3.53 16.38 13.64
C LYS A 280 -4.85 16.55 12.91
N ALA A 281 -5.42 15.44 12.48
CA ALA A 281 -6.70 15.40 11.80
C ALA A 281 -7.88 15.86 12.68
N ASP A 282 -7.74 15.84 14.00
CA ASP A 282 -8.70 16.41 14.95
C ASP A 282 -8.60 17.94 15.10
N GLY A 283 -7.68 18.59 14.37
CA GLY A 283 -7.45 20.03 14.42
C GLY A 283 -6.46 20.49 15.50
N THR A 284 -5.83 19.56 16.23
CA THR A 284 -4.78 19.86 17.21
C THR A 284 -3.45 20.15 16.53
N VAL A 285 -2.74 21.20 16.97
CA VAL A 285 -1.38 21.51 16.51
C VAL A 285 -0.35 20.99 17.50
N MET A 286 0.63 20.25 17.00
CA MET A 286 1.84 19.87 17.73
C MET A 286 3.01 20.73 17.25
N ALA A 287 3.89 21.11 18.17
CA ALA A 287 5.09 21.87 17.87
C ALA A 287 6.27 21.35 18.69
N TRP A 288 7.46 21.28 18.10
CA TRP A 288 8.68 20.81 18.77
C TRP A 288 9.94 21.41 18.12
N GLY A 289 11.07 21.36 18.82
CA GLY A 289 12.31 22.05 18.43
C GLY A 289 12.60 23.28 19.28
N ASP A 290 13.29 24.27 18.70
CA ASP A 290 13.63 25.52 19.37
C ASP A 290 12.39 26.27 19.88
N ASN A 291 12.52 26.88 21.05
CA ASN A 291 11.46 27.67 21.67
C ASN A 291 11.95 29.01 22.25
N GLN A 292 13.10 29.53 21.80
CA GLN A 292 13.66 30.78 22.33
C GLN A 292 12.72 31.99 22.19
N PHE A 293 11.80 31.97 21.22
CA PHE A 293 10.81 33.02 20.99
C PHE A 293 9.38 32.59 21.34
N GLY A 294 9.18 31.41 21.93
CA GLY A 294 7.84 30.87 22.20
C GLY A 294 7.17 30.21 20.99
N GLN A 295 7.88 29.97 19.88
CA GLN A 295 7.31 29.46 18.63
C GLN A 295 6.80 28.01 18.70
N THR A 296 7.23 27.22 19.69
CA THR A 296 6.67 25.87 19.96
C THR A 296 5.68 25.86 21.13
N THR A 297 5.44 27.01 21.77
CA THR A 297 4.36 27.19 22.74
C THR A 297 3.04 27.45 22.01
N VAL A 298 2.34 26.38 21.62
CA VAL A 298 1.05 26.46 20.91
C VAL A 298 0.00 27.19 21.77
N PRO A 299 -0.62 28.29 21.28
CA PRO A 299 -1.65 29.02 22.01
C PRO A 299 -2.89 28.15 22.29
N ILE A 300 -3.55 28.38 23.42
CA ILE A 300 -4.75 27.61 23.80
C ILE A 300 -5.94 27.87 22.87
N GLU A 301 -5.93 29.02 22.19
CA GLU A 301 -6.93 29.42 21.21
C GLU A 301 -6.81 28.64 19.89
N ALA A 302 -5.68 27.95 19.66
CA ALA A 302 -5.41 27.16 18.46
C ALA A 302 -6.23 25.86 18.41
N THR A 303 -7.53 26.04 18.21
CA THR A 303 -8.55 24.98 18.14
C THR A 303 -9.20 24.99 16.76
N ASN A 304 -9.65 23.81 16.30
CA ASN A 304 -10.25 23.63 14.97
C ASN A 304 -9.35 24.15 13.83
N ILE A 305 -8.05 23.84 13.91
CA ILE A 305 -7.08 24.24 12.89
C ILE A 305 -7.25 23.39 11.63
N ILE A 306 -7.24 24.03 10.47
CA ILE A 306 -7.30 23.39 9.15
C ILE A 306 -6.03 23.62 8.31
N GLY A 307 -5.13 24.48 8.79
CA GLY A 307 -3.86 24.74 8.12
C GLY A 307 -2.82 25.29 9.08
N ILE A 308 -1.56 24.97 8.82
CA ILE A 308 -0.41 25.46 9.59
C ILE A 308 0.65 25.99 8.63
N ALA A 309 1.42 26.97 9.09
CA ALA A 309 2.63 27.43 8.41
C ALA A 309 3.67 27.86 9.44
N ALA A 310 4.94 27.79 9.07
CA ALA A 310 6.05 28.21 9.91
C ALA A 310 6.93 29.17 9.13
N GLY A 311 7.38 30.22 9.81
CA GLY A 311 8.50 31.06 9.35
C GLY A 311 9.79 30.70 10.10
N TRP A 312 10.80 31.57 10.03
CA TRP A 312 12.10 31.27 10.67
C TRP A 312 12.01 31.04 12.18
N GLY A 313 11.28 31.90 12.90
CA GLY A 313 11.10 31.81 14.34
C GLY A 313 9.69 32.14 14.81
N HIS A 314 8.69 32.04 13.93
CA HIS A 314 7.29 32.28 14.24
C HIS A 314 6.42 31.21 13.56
N ALA A 315 5.24 30.98 14.12
CA ALA A 315 4.28 29.99 13.64
C ALA A 315 2.93 30.66 13.33
N LEU A 316 2.20 30.08 12.39
CA LEU A 316 0.89 30.50 11.96
C LEU A 316 -0.06 29.29 11.95
N ALA A 317 -1.30 29.51 12.35
CA ALA A 317 -2.38 28.53 12.21
C ALA A 317 -3.63 29.18 11.61
N LEU A 318 -4.32 28.43 10.77
CA LEU A 318 -5.58 28.83 10.12
C LEU A 318 -6.71 28.02 10.75
N GLN A 319 -7.65 28.70 11.39
CA GLN A 319 -8.87 28.11 11.92
C GLN A 319 -9.89 27.87 10.81
N ALA A 320 -10.76 26.86 11.00
CA ALA A 320 -11.81 26.50 10.05
C ALA A 320 -12.78 27.65 9.70
N ASN A 321 -12.93 28.63 10.60
CA ASN A 321 -13.73 29.84 10.40
C ASN A 321 -13.01 30.94 9.60
N GLY A 322 -11.79 30.69 9.11
CA GLY A 322 -10.99 31.64 8.33
C GLY A 322 -10.21 32.67 9.15
N HIS A 323 -10.11 32.50 10.49
CA HIS A 323 -9.25 33.31 11.35
C HIS A 323 -7.81 32.79 11.37
N VAL A 324 -6.85 33.72 11.46
CA VAL A 324 -5.42 33.41 11.53
C VAL A 324 -4.90 33.68 12.95
N LEU A 325 -4.17 32.72 13.49
CA LEU A 325 -3.40 32.85 14.71
C LEU A 325 -1.91 32.92 14.35
N ALA A 326 -1.15 33.74 15.08
CA ALA A 326 0.29 33.88 14.89
C ALA A 326 0.99 34.01 16.24
N TRP A 327 2.10 33.29 16.44
CA TRP A 327 2.87 33.32 17.69
C TRP A 327 4.36 33.08 17.45
N GLY A 328 5.18 33.33 18.46
CA GLY A 328 6.65 33.25 18.37
C GLY A 328 7.31 34.63 18.20
N ARG A 329 8.42 34.67 17.45
CA ARG A 329 9.21 35.88 17.23
C ARG A 329 8.39 36.97 16.53
N ASN A 330 8.42 38.18 17.08
CA ASN A 330 7.66 39.32 16.55
C ASN A 330 8.49 40.61 16.35
N SER A 331 9.80 40.51 16.14
CA SER A 331 10.71 41.67 16.05
C SER A 331 10.36 42.67 14.92
N PHE A 332 9.61 42.23 13.91
CA PHE A 332 9.19 43.02 12.76
C PHE A 332 7.67 43.08 12.60
N GLY A 333 6.91 42.65 13.61
CA GLY A 333 5.45 42.60 13.53
C GLY A 333 4.88 41.39 12.79
N GLN A 334 5.68 40.35 12.50
CA GLN A 334 5.22 39.16 11.76
C GLN A 334 4.14 38.34 12.47
N THR A 335 3.94 38.52 13.78
CA THR A 335 2.81 37.90 14.50
C THR A 335 1.66 38.88 14.78
N ASN A 336 1.77 40.14 14.35
CA ASN A 336 0.69 41.12 14.44
C ASN A 336 -0.31 40.92 13.30
N VAL A 337 -1.18 39.91 13.43
CA VAL A 337 -2.23 39.62 12.45
C VAL A 337 -3.06 40.88 12.17
N PRO A 338 -3.20 41.34 10.91
CA PRO A 338 -3.91 42.55 10.58
C PRO A 338 -5.36 42.56 11.08
N ALA A 339 -5.79 43.66 11.68
CA ALA A 339 -7.15 43.82 12.18
C ALA A 339 -8.18 43.67 11.04
N GLY A 340 -9.24 42.89 11.27
CA GLY A 340 -10.29 42.62 10.29
C GLY A 340 -9.96 41.54 9.25
N LEU A 341 -8.77 40.94 9.30
CA LEU A 341 -8.44 39.80 8.44
C LEU A 341 -9.40 38.63 8.71
N SER A 342 -10.10 38.22 7.67
CA SER A 342 -11.13 37.17 7.71
C SER A 342 -11.27 36.50 6.34
N ASN A 343 -11.96 35.36 6.31
CA ASN A 343 -12.15 34.54 5.11
C ASN A 343 -10.83 34.07 4.50
N VAL A 344 -9.83 33.78 5.34
CA VAL A 344 -8.53 33.25 4.90
C VAL A 344 -8.68 31.78 4.53
N VAL A 345 -8.06 31.38 3.43
CA VAL A 345 -8.06 29.99 2.91
C VAL A 345 -6.66 29.38 2.83
N SER A 346 -5.61 30.21 2.90
CA SER A 346 -4.22 29.73 2.93
C SER A 346 -3.32 30.73 3.64
N ILE A 347 -2.31 30.21 4.34
CA ILE A 347 -1.30 30.97 5.09
C ILE A 347 0.10 30.49 4.74
N LYS A 348 1.09 31.39 4.82
CA LYS A 348 2.52 31.10 4.63
C LYS A 348 3.39 31.99 5.53
N GLY A 349 4.47 31.43 6.09
CA GLY A 349 5.46 32.16 6.88
C GLY A 349 6.80 32.26 6.16
N GLY A 350 7.32 33.48 5.99
CA GLY A 350 8.69 33.73 5.51
C GLY A 350 9.68 33.83 6.69
N ASN A 351 10.87 34.39 6.48
CA ASN A 351 11.78 34.55 7.63
C ASN A 351 11.20 35.49 8.69
N ASN A 352 10.77 36.68 8.25
CA ASN A 352 10.30 37.75 9.14
C ASN A 352 9.00 38.40 8.66
N HIS A 353 8.27 37.77 7.75
CA HIS A 353 6.96 38.21 7.27
C HIS A 353 6.00 37.03 7.13
N SER A 354 4.73 37.35 6.96
CA SER A 354 3.65 36.37 6.83
C SER A 354 2.71 36.78 5.70
N LEU A 355 2.11 35.78 5.05
CA LEU A 355 1.14 35.95 3.97
C LEU A 355 -0.15 35.21 4.31
N ALA A 356 -1.28 35.81 3.93
CA ALA A 356 -2.59 35.18 3.93
C ALA A 356 -3.26 35.37 2.57
N LEU A 357 -3.86 34.31 2.04
CA LEU A 357 -4.74 34.33 0.87
C LEU A 357 -6.18 34.26 1.35
N ARG A 358 -6.98 35.24 0.95
CA ARG A 358 -8.43 35.29 1.21
C ARG A 358 -9.19 34.53 0.12
N ALA A 359 -10.40 34.07 0.46
CA ALA A 359 -11.26 33.31 -0.45
C ALA A 359 -11.65 34.09 -1.72
N ASP A 360 -11.61 35.42 -1.66
CA ASP A 360 -11.84 36.32 -2.81
C ASP A 360 -10.60 36.49 -3.72
N GLY A 361 -9.50 35.80 -3.42
CA GLY A 361 -8.26 35.85 -4.19
C GLY A 361 -7.35 37.02 -3.85
N GLN A 362 -7.66 37.80 -2.81
CA GLN A 362 -6.79 38.86 -2.32
C GLN A 362 -5.68 38.30 -1.42
N VAL A 363 -4.45 38.81 -1.60
CA VAL A 363 -3.31 38.50 -0.73
C VAL A 363 -3.11 39.62 0.28
N VAL A 364 -2.91 39.26 1.54
CA VAL A 364 -2.54 40.18 2.63
C VAL A 364 -1.18 39.76 3.16
N ALA A 365 -0.26 40.72 3.28
CA ALA A 365 1.10 40.50 3.76
C ALA A 365 1.42 41.44 4.94
N TRP A 366 2.13 40.94 5.95
CA TRP A 366 2.55 41.74 7.11
C TRP A 366 3.88 41.25 7.69
N GLY A 367 4.52 42.08 8.51
CA GLY A 367 5.85 41.84 9.08
C GLY A 367 6.93 42.71 8.44
N ASP A 368 8.14 42.17 8.30
CA ASP A 368 9.27 42.88 7.71
C ASP A 368 8.97 43.34 6.27
N ASN A 369 9.38 44.56 5.94
CA ASN A 369 9.22 45.14 4.61
C ASN A 369 10.49 45.85 4.10
N ARG A 370 11.64 45.64 4.74
CA ARG A 370 12.90 46.29 4.33
C ARG A 370 13.28 45.94 2.88
N GLY A 371 12.80 44.80 2.37
CA GLY A 371 12.99 44.36 0.99
C GLY A 371 11.74 44.44 0.11
N GLY A 372 10.66 45.06 0.57
CA GLY A 372 9.41 45.12 -0.19
C GLY A 372 8.60 43.83 -0.18
N GLN A 373 8.95 42.81 0.62
CA GLN A 373 8.29 41.51 0.62
C GLN A 373 6.82 41.53 1.09
N THR A 374 6.39 42.62 1.74
CA THR A 374 4.98 42.85 2.10
C THR A 374 4.29 43.91 1.21
N ASN A 375 5.00 44.48 0.23
CA ASN A 375 4.39 45.32 -0.81
C ASN A 375 3.68 44.43 -1.85
N VAL A 376 2.49 43.93 -1.50
CA VAL A 376 1.66 43.12 -2.40
C VAL A 376 1.38 43.91 -3.70
N PRO A 377 1.72 43.37 -4.89
CA PRO A 377 1.49 44.06 -6.15
C PRO A 377 0.01 44.39 -6.36
N VAL A 378 -0.29 45.62 -6.80
CA VAL A 378 -1.67 46.12 -6.92
C VAL A 378 -2.47 45.42 -8.01
N GLU A 379 -1.78 44.87 -9.01
CA GLU A 379 -2.34 44.09 -10.10
C GLU A 379 -2.70 42.65 -9.71
N LEU A 380 -2.28 42.20 -8.52
CA LEU A 380 -2.49 40.84 -8.07
C LEU A 380 -3.97 40.62 -7.70
N THR A 381 -4.71 40.02 -8.61
CA THR A 381 -6.13 39.66 -8.45
C THR A 381 -6.34 38.19 -8.83
N ASN A 382 -7.42 37.58 -8.35
CA ASN A 382 -7.77 36.18 -8.63
C ASN A 382 -6.65 35.18 -8.28
N THR A 383 -5.97 35.41 -7.15
CA THR A 383 -4.91 34.51 -6.65
C THR A 383 -5.51 33.19 -6.17
N VAL A 384 -4.87 32.08 -6.53
CA VAL A 384 -5.27 30.72 -6.14
C VAL A 384 -4.24 30.01 -5.27
N ALA A 385 -2.98 30.46 -5.30
CA ALA A 385 -1.96 29.97 -4.38
C ALA A 385 -0.93 31.06 -4.04
N ILE A 386 -0.34 30.93 -2.85
CA ILE A 386 0.74 31.78 -2.35
C ILE A 386 1.90 30.91 -1.86
N SER A 387 3.12 31.42 -2.00
CA SER A 387 4.32 30.82 -1.44
C SER A 387 5.28 31.92 -0.98
N THR A 388 6.19 31.60 -0.07
CA THR A 388 7.15 32.57 0.45
C THR A 388 8.43 31.89 0.86
N SER A 389 9.53 32.64 0.85
CA SER A 389 10.79 32.22 1.44
C SER A 389 11.35 33.28 2.39
N SER A 390 12.67 33.39 2.52
CA SER A 390 13.35 34.29 3.45
C SER A 390 12.91 35.73 3.26
N ASP A 391 13.03 36.26 2.04
CA ASP A 391 12.86 37.69 1.77
C ASP A 391 12.08 37.99 0.49
N HIS A 392 11.50 36.98 -0.16
CA HIS A 392 10.61 37.14 -1.33
C HIS A 392 9.36 36.25 -1.22
N SER A 393 8.37 36.64 -2.01
CA SER A 393 7.03 36.07 -2.02
C SER A 393 6.62 35.74 -3.46
N LEU A 394 5.79 34.71 -3.62
CA LEU A 394 5.21 34.26 -4.87
C LEU A 394 3.69 34.15 -4.78
N ALA A 395 3.02 34.43 -5.89
CA ALA A 395 1.59 34.16 -6.05
C ALA A 395 1.33 33.50 -7.41
N LEU A 396 0.36 32.59 -7.42
CA LEU A 396 -0.19 31.97 -8.63
C LEU A 396 -1.62 32.47 -8.79
N THR A 397 -1.89 33.03 -9.96
CA THR A 397 -3.20 33.55 -10.35
C THR A 397 -3.98 32.48 -11.12
N ARG A 398 -5.31 32.61 -11.15
CA ARG A 398 -6.22 31.61 -11.76
C ARG A 398 -6.00 31.44 -13.27
N ASP A 399 -5.46 32.43 -13.96
CA ASP A 399 -5.04 32.36 -15.36
C ASP A 399 -3.65 31.74 -15.56
N GLY A 400 -3.03 31.23 -14.48
CA GLY A 400 -1.77 30.48 -14.51
C GLY A 400 -0.52 31.36 -14.46
N ARG A 401 -0.63 32.67 -14.19
CA ARG A 401 0.53 33.55 -14.08
C ARG A 401 1.17 33.46 -12.71
N VAL A 402 2.49 33.34 -12.70
CA VAL A 402 3.30 33.42 -11.48
C VAL A 402 3.82 34.85 -11.33
N ILE A 403 3.64 35.43 -10.15
CA ILE A 403 4.12 36.77 -9.80
C ILE A 403 5.06 36.65 -8.61
N ALA A 404 6.22 37.31 -8.67
CA ALA A 404 7.20 37.36 -7.60
C ALA A 404 7.44 38.80 -7.15
N TRP A 405 7.61 39.03 -5.84
CA TRP A 405 7.96 40.33 -5.28
C TRP A 405 8.79 40.19 -4.00
N GLY A 406 9.37 41.29 -3.53
CA GLY A 406 10.31 41.32 -2.41
C GLY A 406 11.76 41.47 -2.86
N THR A 407 12.69 40.97 -2.04
CA THR A 407 14.14 41.06 -2.29
C THR A 407 14.74 39.72 -2.67
N GLY A 408 15.62 39.75 -3.67
CA GLY A 408 16.40 38.61 -4.12
C GLY A 408 17.31 39.02 -5.28
N SER A 409 18.20 38.12 -5.70
CA SER A 409 18.96 38.33 -6.93
C SER A 409 17.99 38.39 -8.13
N PRO A 410 18.36 39.05 -9.24
CA PRO A 410 17.54 39.05 -10.46
C PRO A 410 17.16 37.64 -10.92
N SER A 411 18.01 36.64 -10.65
CA SER A 411 17.76 35.23 -10.96
C SER A 411 16.61 34.58 -10.18
N VAL A 412 16.19 35.16 -9.06
CA VAL A 412 15.06 34.67 -8.23
C VAL A 412 13.77 35.39 -8.59
N LEU A 413 13.83 36.73 -8.73
CA LEU A 413 12.64 37.55 -8.95
C LEU A 413 12.18 37.59 -10.42
N THR A 414 13.06 37.32 -11.38
CA THR A 414 12.69 37.29 -12.80
C THR A 414 11.95 36.00 -13.10
N ILE A 415 10.65 36.11 -13.43
CA ILE A 415 9.84 34.99 -13.87
C ILE A 415 10.30 34.56 -15.27
N PRO A 416 10.70 33.29 -15.46
CA PRO A 416 11.10 32.81 -16.78
C PRO A 416 9.96 32.91 -17.80
N GLY A 417 10.28 33.24 -19.05
CA GLY A 417 9.29 33.27 -20.12
C GLY A 417 8.77 31.88 -20.47
N GLY A 418 7.53 31.80 -20.98
CA GLY A 418 6.96 30.54 -21.49
C GLY A 418 6.36 29.59 -20.44
N LEU A 419 6.20 30.05 -19.20
CA LEU A 419 5.43 29.29 -18.21
C LEU A 419 3.95 29.23 -18.62
N SER A 420 3.38 28.03 -18.62
CA SER A 420 1.98 27.76 -18.92
C SER A 420 1.50 26.56 -18.12
N ASN A 421 0.19 26.46 -17.90
CA ASN A 421 -0.48 25.36 -17.18
C ASN A 421 0.11 25.09 -15.78
N VAL A 422 0.50 26.15 -15.07
CA VAL A 422 1.04 26.05 -13.71
C VAL A 422 -0.10 25.75 -12.72
N VAL A 423 0.08 24.71 -11.91
CA VAL A 423 -0.88 24.25 -10.88
C VAL A 423 -0.32 24.31 -9.46
N GLY A 424 0.99 24.53 -9.30
CA GLY A 424 1.63 24.67 -8.00
C GLY A 424 2.86 25.58 -8.05
N ILE A 425 3.15 26.22 -6.92
CA ILE A 425 4.31 27.13 -6.74
C ILE A 425 4.98 26.89 -5.39
N VAL A 426 6.30 26.98 -5.36
CA VAL A 426 7.12 26.92 -4.15
C VAL A 426 8.25 27.96 -4.23
N ALA A 427 8.42 28.73 -3.16
CA ALA A 427 9.56 29.61 -2.95
C ALA A 427 10.55 28.96 -1.96
N GLY A 428 11.77 28.70 -2.40
CA GLY A 428 12.90 28.28 -1.57
C GLY A 428 13.84 29.45 -1.26
N GLY A 429 14.85 29.24 -0.41
CA GLY A 429 15.69 30.33 0.13
C GLY A 429 16.35 31.22 -0.93
N VAL A 430 16.76 30.63 -2.05
CA VAL A 430 17.41 31.34 -3.17
C VAL A 430 16.97 30.80 -4.55
N HIS A 431 15.84 30.09 -4.58
CA HIS A 431 15.28 29.46 -5.77
C HIS A 431 13.76 29.36 -5.66
N ASN A 432 13.11 29.07 -6.77
CA ASN A 432 11.68 28.82 -6.86
C ASN A 432 11.44 27.58 -7.70
N ALA A 433 10.29 26.94 -7.51
CA ALA A 433 9.84 25.86 -8.34
C ALA A 433 8.34 26.00 -8.65
N ILE A 434 7.95 25.49 -9.81
CA ILE A 434 6.55 25.35 -10.21
C ILE A 434 6.24 23.88 -10.51
N LEU A 435 4.98 23.50 -10.34
CA LEU A 435 4.41 22.25 -10.85
C LEU A 435 3.46 22.59 -11.99
N LYS A 436 3.62 21.92 -13.14
CA LYS A 436 2.68 22.02 -14.25
C LYS A 436 1.62 20.92 -14.21
N ALA A 437 0.51 21.13 -14.89
CA ALA A 437 -0.61 20.18 -14.94
C ALA A 437 -0.25 18.80 -15.52
N ASP A 438 0.83 18.72 -16.31
CA ASP A 438 1.36 17.47 -16.86
C ASP A 438 2.29 16.71 -15.88
N GLY A 439 2.46 17.22 -14.65
CA GLY A 439 3.33 16.67 -13.63
C GLY A 439 4.77 17.21 -13.65
N THR A 440 5.16 17.96 -14.68
CA THR A 440 6.55 18.44 -14.78
C THR A 440 6.87 19.52 -13.75
N VAL A 441 8.01 19.37 -13.09
CA VAL A 441 8.57 20.38 -12.17
C VAL A 441 9.61 21.22 -12.91
N PHE A 442 9.52 22.54 -12.76
CA PHE A 442 10.52 23.46 -13.30
C PHE A 442 11.00 24.39 -12.18
N ALA A 443 12.31 24.52 -12.02
CA ALA A 443 12.94 25.34 -10.98
C ALA A 443 13.87 26.41 -11.58
N TRP A 444 13.90 27.59 -10.95
CA TRP A 444 14.80 28.69 -11.31
C TRP A 444 15.32 29.38 -10.06
N GLY A 445 16.42 30.12 -10.17
CA GLY A 445 17.03 30.76 -9.01
C GLY A 445 18.54 30.88 -9.14
N THR A 446 19.20 30.95 -7.98
CA THR A 446 20.67 30.92 -7.92
C THR A 446 21.18 29.51 -8.22
N ILE A 447 22.12 29.38 -9.16
CA ILE A 447 22.60 28.10 -9.74
C ILE A 447 23.56 27.33 -8.79
N GLY A 448 23.72 27.79 -7.54
CA GLY A 448 24.61 27.16 -6.54
C GLY A 448 23.97 25.94 -5.86
N PHE A 449 24.78 24.96 -5.46
CA PHE A 449 24.38 23.75 -4.71
C PHE A 449 23.39 22.79 -5.42
N GLY A 450 23.20 22.92 -6.74
CA GLY A 450 22.33 22.02 -7.52
C GLY A 450 20.83 22.21 -7.26
N VAL A 451 20.41 23.29 -6.59
CA VAL A 451 19.01 23.53 -6.17
C VAL A 451 18.04 23.78 -7.34
N THR A 452 18.54 24.05 -8.54
CA THR A 452 17.75 24.18 -9.77
C THR A 452 17.81 22.92 -10.65
N ASN A 453 18.55 21.88 -10.25
CA ASN A 453 18.65 20.63 -11.01
C ASN A 453 17.47 19.73 -10.64
N VAL A 454 16.40 19.77 -11.44
CA VAL A 454 15.30 18.82 -11.34
C VAL A 454 15.71 17.52 -12.05
N PRO A 455 15.79 16.37 -11.36
CA PRO A 455 16.11 15.09 -12.00
C PRO A 455 15.05 14.69 -13.04
N PRO A 456 15.42 13.98 -14.12
CA PRO A 456 14.44 13.45 -15.07
C PRO A 456 13.51 12.42 -14.40
N GLY A 457 12.19 12.54 -14.63
CA GLY A 457 11.21 11.53 -14.20
C GLY A 457 10.58 11.73 -12.83
N VAL A 458 10.64 12.96 -12.27
CA VAL A 458 9.88 13.38 -11.08
C VAL A 458 8.57 14.05 -11.48
#